data_AF-A0A1T4PJR0-F1
#
_entry.id   AF-A0A1T4PJR0-F1
#
_cell.length_a   1.000
_cell.length_b   1.000
_cell.length_c   1.000
_cell.angle_alpha   90.00
_cell.angle_beta   90.00
_cell.angle_gamma   90.00
#
_symmetry.space_group_name_H-M   'P 1'
#
loop_
_entity.id
_entity.type
_entity.pdbx_description
1 polymer ?
#
loop_
_entity_poly.entity_id
_entity_poly.type
_entity_poly.pdbx_seq_one_letter_code
_entity_poly.pdbx_strand_id
1 'polypeptide(L)'
;MKKYFLIIGIILMIHFYFTGNVQAEQVLYDTYKGELKIEIRSYTPNWRGEKLKQVYEELLNNAYGEEIKYLSTINLYPDNPYGGEEEGLYHGAYQKKSFLNYSNYTMQKNRTIDLFNMKEKNDIQDIARTLSHEYGHHFTLYYLMQYEGKTFEQWRDTDYAKIRGLTQDKRVRNDYSNGHQWNITEIAAEDYVQLFGSLTAKKPTYYDDIVERAEKQTLDKKLNWNNRIYNIYPQENMNIPLANNIFHLREYWEKATKLKVNSGNQPPESVIVGLTEVRDLGYNKKQYVLQWTKSLDQDSSELLYTVVAFDDKQQELIPIKTVRESQELKAVLGSIKIIQKDKIVFYSDTFVDSPKTIFIFIMDEQGNIVSSNGVKIDFNQPTIVDYDELINQKKIFLQEKSENALDFMNTEKEKKSKKILIKILNFTRDLLEKID
;
A
#
# COMPACT_ATOMS: atom_id res chain seq x y z
N MET A 1 -62.46 16.65 16.07
CA MET A 1 -61.13 16.40 16.70
C MET A 1 -60.28 15.37 15.97
N LYS A 2 -60.73 14.15 15.68
CA LYS A 2 -59.89 13.10 15.04
C LYS A 2 -59.29 13.44 13.66
N LYS A 3 -59.97 14.23 12.82
CA LYS A 3 -59.45 14.64 11.50
C LYS A 3 -58.28 15.64 11.57
N TYR A 4 -58.21 16.47 12.60
CA TYR A 4 -57.12 17.45 12.78
C TYR A 4 -55.82 16.79 13.26
N PHE A 5 -55.91 15.74 14.08
CA PHE A 5 -54.74 14.96 14.51
C PHE A 5 -54.05 14.21 13.38
N LEU A 6 -54.81 13.70 12.40
CA LEU A 6 -54.26 13.00 11.24
C LEU A 6 -53.46 13.96 10.34
N ILE A 7 -53.98 15.18 10.13
CA ILE A 7 -53.33 16.19 9.28
C ILE A 7 -52.04 16.71 9.93
N ILE A 8 -52.04 16.94 11.25
CA ILE A 8 -50.85 17.36 12.00
C ILE A 8 -49.78 16.25 12.00
N GLY A 9 -50.19 14.98 12.14
CA GLY A 9 -49.29 13.84 12.06
C GLY A 9 -48.63 13.68 10.69
N ILE A 10 -49.37 13.90 9.60
CA ILE A 10 -48.84 13.87 8.23
C ILE A 10 -47.89 15.05 7.98
N ILE A 11 -48.20 16.26 8.45
CA ILE A 11 -47.31 17.42 8.31
C ILE A 11 -46.00 17.22 9.10
N LEU A 12 -46.04 16.63 10.30
CA LEU A 12 -44.84 16.30 11.08
C LEU A 12 -44.02 15.18 10.45
N MET A 13 -44.65 14.16 9.86
CA MET A 13 -43.94 13.12 9.10
C MET A 13 -43.28 13.66 7.84
N ILE A 14 -43.94 14.58 7.14
CA ILE A 14 -43.37 15.30 5.99
C ILE A 14 -42.20 16.17 6.46
N HIS A 15 -42.30 16.88 7.60
CA HIS A 15 -41.17 17.63 8.15
C HIS A 15 -39.98 16.74 8.50
N PHE A 16 -40.21 15.56 9.11
CA PHE A 16 -39.13 14.60 9.41
C PHE A 16 -38.54 13.92 8.15
N TYR A 17 -39.32 13.75 7.08
CA TYR A 17 -38.83 13.22 5.81
C TYR A 17 -38.05 14.27 4.99
N PHE A 18 -38.36 15.55 5.15
CA PHE A 18 -37.69 16.65 4.44
C PHE A 18 -36.57 17.32 5.26
N THR A 19 -36.40 17.00 6.54
CA THR A 19 -35.14 17.23 7.28
C THR A 19 -34.15 16.11 7.00
N GLY A 20 -34.10 15.60 5.76
CA GLY A 20 -32.89 14.94 5.29
C GLY A 20 -31.74 15.90 5.56
N ASN A 21 -30.71 15.42 6.25
CA ASN A 21 -29.55 16.19 6.70
C ASN A 21 -29.25 17.28 5.66
N VAL A 22 -29.63 18.51 5.97
CA VAL A 22 -29.18 19.67 5.21
C VAL A 22 -27.69 19.68 5.49
N GLN A 23 -26.91 19.00 4.64
CA GLN A 23 -25.48 19.15 4.61
C GLN A 23 -25.28 20.64 4.40
N ALA A 24 -24.88 21.33 5.46
CA ALA A 24 -24.56 22.73 5.40
C ALA A 24 -23.61 22.89 4.21
N GLU A 25 -23.93 23.82 3.31
CA GLU A 25 -23.14 24.09 2.13
C GLU A 25 -21.68 24.27 2.58
N GLN A 26 -20.80 23.40 2.09
CA GLN A 26 -19.41 23.37 2.55
C GLN A 26 -18.74 24.69 2.12
N VAL A 27 -18.37 25.50 3.11
CA VAL A 27 -17.76 26.80 2.89
C VAL A 27 -16.33 26.59 2.41
N LEU A 28 -16.01 27.08 1.21
CA LEU A 28 -14.65 27.12 0.69
C LEU A 28 -13.85 28.17 1.48
N TYR A 29 -12.83 27.73 2.22
CA TYR A 29 -11.99 28.60 3.05
C TYR A 29 -10.85 29.23 2.28
N ASP A 30 -10.23 28.46 1.38
CA ASP A 30 -9.06 28.90 0.62
C ASP A 30 -8.83 28.00 -0.61
N THR A 31 -8.07 28.50 -1.59
CA THR A 31 -7.70 27.75 -2.79
C THR A 31 -6.29 28.11 -3.25
N TYR A 32 -5.57 27.12 -3.76
CA TYR A 32 -4.28 27.30 -4.41
C TYR A 32 -4.29 26.62 -5.78
N LYS A 33 -3.80 27.31 -6.81
CA LYS A 33 -3.69 26.75 -8.16
C LYS A 33 -2.22 26.61 -8.54
N GLY A 34 -1.77 25.37 -8.70
CA GLY A 34 -0.41 25.05 -9.10
C GLY A 34 -0.15 25.24 -10.60
N GLU A 35 1.11 25.12 -10.99
CA GLU A 35 1.59 25.31 -12.37
C GLU A 35 0.97 24.34 -13.38
N LEU A 36 0.71 23.09 -12.96
CA LEU A 36 0.01 22.08 -13.77
C LEU A 36 -1.50 22.32 -13.85
N LYS A 37 -1.99 23.47 -13.37
CA LYS A 37 -3.39 23.88 -13.31
C LYS A 37 -4.28 23.01 -12.40
N ILE A 38 -3.66 22.17 -11.57
CA ILE A 38 -4.33 21.45 -10.49
C ILE A 38 -4.63 22.44 -9.37
N GLU A 39 -5.86 22.40 -8.87
CA GLU A 39 -6.35 23.26 -7.81
C GLU A 39 -6.44 22.48 -6.49
N ILE A 40 -5.87 23.02 -5.42
CA ILE A 40 -6.02 22.51 -4.06
C ILE A 40 -7.07 23.39 -3.38
N ARG A 41 -8.23 22.81 -3.05
CA ARG A 41 -9.35 23.51 -2.42
C ARG A 41 -9.51 23.06 -0.99
N SER A 42 -9.62 24.01 -0.06
CA SER A 42 -9.81 23.69 1.35
C SER A 42 -11.16 24.14 1.86
N TYR A 43 -11.85 23.20 2.49
CA TYR A 43 -13.12 23.40 3.18
C TYR A 43 -12.95 23.36 4.71
N THR A 44 -11.70 23.51 5.19
CA THR A 44 -11.34 23.52 6.61
C THR A 44 -10.41 24.69 6.93
N PRO A 45 -10.55 25.35 8.11
CA PRO A 45 -9.70 26.47 8.47
C PRO A 45 -8.22 26.09 8.71
N ASN A 46 -7.90 24.82 8.97
CA ASN A 46 -6.54 24.37 9.31
C ASN A 46 -5.59 24.29 8.11
N TRP A 47 -6.14 24.27 6.89
CA TRP A 47 -5.40 24.12 5.64
C TRP A 47 -5.64 25.35 4.77
N ARG A 48 -4.73 26.32 4.83
CA ARG A 48 -4.82 27.62 4.15
C ARG A 48 -3.43 28.11 3.77
N GLY A 49 -3.35 29.05 2.83
CA GLY A 49 -2.11 29.70 2.39
C GLY A 49 -1.04 28.69 1.98
N GLU A 50 0.14 28.78 2.59
CA GLU A 50 1.30 27.95 2.25
C GLU A 50 1.02 26.45 2.41
N LYS A 51 0.13 26.03 3.32
CA LYS A 51 -0.20 24.61 3.49
C LYS A 51 -0.86 24.03 2.23
N LEU A 52 -1.63 24.83 1.48
CA LEU A 52 -2.22 24.36 0.22
C LEU A 52 -1.17 24.19 -0.87
N LYS A 53 -0.16 25.06 -0.87
CA LYS A 53 1.01 24.92 -1.73
C LYS A 53 1.83 23.67 -1.36
N GLN A 54 2.01 23.39 -0.08
CA GLN A 54 2.67 22.16 0.38
C GLN A 54 1.93 20.89 -0.07
N VAL A 55 0.59 20.88 -0.07
CA VAL A 55 -0.19 19.75 -0.60
C VAL A 55 0.09 19.55 -2.09
N TYR A 56 0.14 20.64 -2.86
CA TYR A 56 0.49 20.57 -4.28
C TYR A 56 1.93 20.09 -4.51
N GLU A 57 2.90 20.61 -3.76
CA GLU A 57 4.30 20.17 -3.82
C GLU A 57 4.44 18.70 -3.44
N GLU A 58 3.72 18.25 -2.42
CA GLU A 58 3.72 16.85 -2.00
C GLU A 58 3.11 15.93 -3.06
N LEU A 59 2.04 16.34 -3.75
CA LEU A 59 1.53 15.62 -4.92
C LEU A 59 2.66 15.44 -5.95
N LEU A 60 3.40 16.50 -6.25
CA LEU A 60 4.50 16.46 -7.23
C LEU A 60 5.76 15.72 -6.73
N ASN A 61 5.89 15.48 -5.43
CA ASN A 61 6.94 14.64 -4.86
C ASN A 61 6.69 13.15 -5.10
N ASN A 62 5.48 12.76 -5.51
CA ASN A 62 5.21 11.42 -6.00
C ASN A 62 5.71 11.30 -7.45
N ALA A 63 6.06 10.09 -7.91
CA ALA A 63 6.43 9.90 -9.30
C ALA A 63 5.19 9.95 -10.20
N TYR A 64 5.15 10.93 -11.10
CA TYR A 64 4.05 11.12 -12.04
C TYR A 64 4.52 11.21 -13.49
N GLY A 65 3.63 10.95 -14.42
CA GLY A 65 3.81 11.05 -15.86
C GLY A 65 2.66 11.80 -16.53
N GLU A 66 2.24 11.32 -17.70
CA GLU A 66 1.23 11.98 -18.54
C GLU A 66 -0.19 11.95 -17.96
N GLU A 67 -0.47 11.01 -17.06
CA GLU A 67 -1.74 10.84 -16.37
C GLU A 67 -2.12 12.08 -15.55
N ILE A 68 -1.15 12.79 -14.98
CA ILE A 68 -1.38 13.94 -14.10
C ILE A 68 -2.24 15.03 -14.78
N LYS A 69 -2.22 15.11 -16.11
CA LYS A 69 -2.98 16.06 -16.93
C LYS A 69 -4.50 15.85 -16.87
N TYR A 70 -4.94 14.72 -16.34
CA TYR A 70 -6.36 14.38 -16.18
C TYR A 70 -6.88 14.67 -14.77
N LEU A 71 -5.99 14.85 -13.78
CA LEU A 71 -6.33 15.33 -12.44
C LEU A 71 -6.48 16.85 -12.48
N SER A 72 -7.55 17.40 -11.90
CA SER A 72 -7.77 18.85 -11.85
C SER A 72 -7.85 19.41 -10.45
N THR A 73 -8.28 18.63 -9.46
CA THR A 73 -8.60 19.17 -8.13
C THR A 73 -8.29 18.18 -7.02
N ILE A 74 -7.74 18.70 -5.92
CA ILE A 74 -7.67 18.01 -4.64
C ILE A 74 -8.50 18.81 -3.65
N ASN A 75 -9.52 18.18 -3.04
CA ASN A 75 -10.39 18.81 -2.07
C ASN A 75 -10.02 18.36 -0.65
N LEU A 76 -9.90 19.30 0.29
CA LEU A 76 -9.57 19.04 1.69
C LEU A 76 -10.81 19.30 2.55
N TYR A 77 -11.49 18.23 2.96
CA TYR A 77 -12.73 18.29 3.73
C TYR A 77 -12.47 18.15 5.23
N PRO A 78 -13.19 18.92 6.08
CA PRO A 78 -12.97 18.90 7.51
C PRO A 78 -13.23 17.53 8.13
N ASP A 79 -14.29 16.84 7.66
CA ASP A 79 -14.79 15.56 8.16
C ASP A 79 -15.11 14.62 6.97
N ASN A 80 -15.23 13.31 7.21
CA ASN A 80 -15.71 12.35 6.21
C ASN A 80 -17.26 12.40 6.08
N PRO A 81 -17.82 12.82 4.93
CA PRO A 81 -19.27 12.94 4.75
C PRO A 81 -20.00 11.58 4.71
N TYR A 82 -19.29 10.48 4.51
CA TYR A 82 -19.85 9.12 4.43
C TYR A 82 -19.84 8.39 5.78
N GLY A 83 -19.27 8.99 6.83
CA GLY A 83 -19.28 8.44 8.18
C GLY A 83 -18.42 7.18 8.37
N GLY A 84 -17.46 6.94 7.47
CA GLY A 84 -16.51 5.82 7.52
C GLY A 84 -15.09 6.22 7.97
N GLU A 85 -14.22 5.21 8.05
CA GLU A 85 -12.79 5.38 8.36
C GLU A 85 -11.94 5.79 7.14
N GLU A 86 -12.55 5.86 5.95
CA GLU A 86 -11.89 6.32 4.73
C GLU A 86 -11.38 7.76 4.92
N GLU A 87 -10.14 7.97 4.52
CA GLU A 87 -9.46 9.26 4.67
C GLU A 87 -9.24 9.97 3.35
N GLY A 88 -9.52 9.29 2.25
CA GLY A 88 -9.43 9.83 0.91
C GLY A 88 -10.39 9.10 -0.03
N LEU A 89 -10.61 9.71 -1.19
CA LEU A 89 -11.36 9.11 -2.29
C LEU A 89 -10.92 9.70 -3.62
N TYR A 90 -10.46 8.83 -4.53
CA TYR A 90 -10.24 9.18 -5.93
C TYR A 90 -11.50 9.01 -6.80
N HIS A 91 -11.88 10.09 -7.50
CA HIS A 91 -13.03 10.10 -8.42
C HIS A 91 -12.65 9.75 -9.86
N GLY A 92 -12.34 8.47 -10.08
CA GLY A 92 -11.98 7.92 -11.38
C GLY A 92 -13.14 7.92 -12.38
N ALA A 93 -12.84 8.26 -13.65
CA ALA A 93 -13.76 8.02 -14.75
C ALA A 93 -13.01 7.88 -16.08
N TYR A 94 -13.54 7.04 -16.96
CA TYR A 94 -13.00 6.82 -18.29
C TYR A 94 -14.14 6.66 -19.31
N GLN A 95 -13.79 6.72 -20.58
CA GLN A 95 -14.68 6.44 -21.71
C GLN A 95 -14.18 5.20 -22.43
N LYS A 96 -15.09 4.29 -22.74
CA LYS A 96 -14.84 3.14 -23.60
C LYS A 96 -15.38 3.42 -25.00
N LYS A 97 -14.50 3.39 -25.99
CA LYS A 97 -14.89 3.38 -27.41
C LYS A 97 -14.65 1.99 -27.96
N SER A 98 -15.73 1.31 -28.32
CA SER A 98 -15.66 -0.04 -28.89
C SER A 98 -15.92 0.05 -30.39
N PHE A 99 -15.02 -0.53 -31.19
CA PHE A 99 -15.21 -0.71 -32.62
C PHE A 99 -14.73 -2.11 -33.01
N LEU A 100 -15.61 -2.90 -33.62
CA LEU A 100 -15.41 -4.34 -33.80
C LEU A 100 -15.06 -5.02 -32.45
N ASN A 101 -14.11 -5.96 -32.45
CA ASN A 101 -13.61 -6.65 -31.24
C ASN A 101 -12.50 -5.87 -30.51
N TYR A 102 -12.35 -4.57 -30.77
CA TYR A 102 -11.35 -3.71 -30.13
C TYR A 102 -12.03 -2.66 -29.24
N SER A 103 -11.60 -2.60 -27.99
CA SER A 103 -11.97 -1.55 -27.04
C SER A 103 -10.78 -0.62 -26.83
N ASN A 104 -11.00 0.68 -26.97
CA ASN A 104 -10.05 1.71 -26.58
C ASN A 104 -10.61 2.47 -25.36
N TYR A 105 -9.77 2.67 -24.36
CA TYR A 105 -10.11 3.35 -23.13
C TYR A 105 -9.39 4.69 -23.04
N THR A 106 -10.12 5.73 -22.65
CA THR A 106 -9.54 7.07 -22.48
C THR A 106 -10.01 7.65 -21.15
N MET A 107 -9.07 8.09 -20.32
CA MET A 107 -9.39 8.72 -19.05
C MET A 107 -10.16 10.03 -19.29
N GLN A 108 -11.19 10.29 -18.49
CA GLN A 108 -11.88 11.56 -18.56
C GLN A 108 -11.04 12.63 -17.87
N LYS A 109 -11.09 13.86 -18.39
CA LYS A 109 -10.46 15.01 -17.73
C LYS A 109 -11.21 15.40 -16.46
N ASN A 110 -10.61 16.32 -15.71
CA ASN A 110 -11.18 16.89 -14.49
C ASN A 110 -11.51 15.85 -13.42
N ARG A 111 -10.61 14.89 -13.23
CA ARG A 111 -10.69 13.94 -12.11
C ARG A 111 -10.31 14.66 -10.83
N THR A 112 -10.80 14.16 -9.70
CA THR A 112 -10.58 14.79 -8.40
C THR A 112 -10.12 13.76 -7.37
N ILE A 113 -9.40 14.22 -6.37
CA ILE A 113 -9.10 13.50 -5.14
C ILE A 113 -9.73 14.27 -4.00
N ASP A 114 -10.46 13.59 -3.14
CA ASP A 114 -10.98 14.16 -1.91
C ASP A 114 -10.16 13.59 -0.75
N LEU A 115 -9.76 14.44 0.19
CA LEU A 115 -9.11 14.05 1.45
C LEU A 115 -10.01 14.47 2.60
N PHE A 116 -10.23 13.56 3.54
CA PHE A 116 -11.16 13.72 4.66
C PHE A 116 -10.45 13.88 6.00
N ASN A 117 -11.24 14.27 7.01
CA ASN A 117 -10.80 14.43 8.40
C ASN A 117 -9.67 15.47 8.54
N MET A 118 -9.65 16.46 7.65
CA MET A 118 -8.61 17.48 7.57
C MET A 118 -8.66 18.50 8.72
N LYS A 119 -9.71 18.46 9.55
CA LYS A 119 -9.80 19.23 10.79
C LYS A 119 -8.86 18.69 11.87
N GLU A 120 -8.54 17.40 11.85
CA GLU A 120 -7.69 16.75 12.85
C GLU A 120 -6.21 16.69 12.44
N LYS A 121 -5.94 16.94 11.15
CA LYS A 121 -4.61 16.88 10.53
C LYS A 121 -4.04 18.29 10.39
N ASN A 122 -2.76 18.47 10.69
CA ASN A 122 -2.14 19.80 10.71
C ASN A 122 -0.90 19.91 9.84
N ASP A 123 -0.26 18.79 9.51
CA ASP A 123 1.00 18.78 8.80
C ASP A 123 0.94 17.87 7.57
N ILE A 124 1.82 18.14 6.59
CA ILE A 124 1.83 17.38 5.33
C ILE A 124 2.08 15.88 5.55
N GLN A 125 2.86 15.53 6.59
CA GLN A 125 3.13 14.15 6.96
C GLN A 125 1.85 13.38 7.38
N ASP A 126 0.83 14.07 7.87
CA ASP A 126 -0.43 13.45 8.30
C ASP A 126 -1.27 12.94 7.12
N ILE A 127 -1.04 13.50 5.92
CA ILE A 127 -1.82 13.23 4.71
C ILE A 127 -1.01 12.66 3.55
N ALA A 128 0.33 12.76 3.58
CA ALA A 128 1.19 12.41 2.46
C ALA A 128 0.92 10.99 1.95
N ARG A 129 0.76 10.02 2.87
CA ARG A 129 0.45 8.65 2.50
C ARG A 129 -0.94 8.51 1.86
N THR A 130 -1.97 9.06 2.47
CA THR A 130 -3.33 9.03 1.90
C THR A 130 -3.35 9.68 0.52
N LEU A 131 -2.71 10.84 0.35
CA LEU A 131 -2.60 11.51 -0.94
C LEU A 131 -1.88 10.63 -1.97
N SER A 132 -0.79 9.97 -1.59
CA SER A 132 -0.06 9.04 -2.44
C SER A 132 -0.93 7.85 -2.86
N HIS A 133 -1.70 7.29 -1.93
CA HIS A 133 -2.64 6.19 -2.18
C HIS A 133 -3.74 6.58 -3.17
N GLU A 134 -4.44 7.69 -2.92
CA GLU A 134 -5.50 8.17 -3.81
C GLU A 134 -4.96 8.51 -5.21
N TYR A 135 -3.76 9.09 -5.27
CA TYR A 135 -3.07 9.32 -6.52
C TYR A 135 -2.63 8.00 -7.19
N GLY A 136 -2.33 6.96 -6.41
CA GLY A 136 -2.05 5.61 -6.90
C GLY A 136 -3.23 5.00 -7.64
N HIS A 137 -4.47 5.21 -7.20
CA HIS A 137 -5.65 4.81 -7.98
C HIS A 137 -5.71 5.51 -9.35
N HIS A 138 -5.44 6.82 -9.38
CA HIS A 138 -5.41 7.60 -10.62
C HIS A 138 -4.33 7.08 -11.58
N PHE A 139 -3.13 6.88 -11.05
CA PHE A 139 -1.97 6.44 -11.80
C PHE A 139 -2.16 5.05 -12.40
N THR A 140 -2.51 4.08 -11.56
CA THR A 140 -2.59 2.68 -11.96
C THR A 140 -3.73 2.43 -12.94
N LEU A 141 -4.89 3.08 -12.73
CA LEU A 141 -6.01 3.01 -13.68
C LEU A 141 -5.60 3.55 -15.05
N TYR A 142 -4.95 4.72 -15.11
CA TYR A 142 -4.51 5.30 -16.37
C TYR A 142 -3.58 4.37 -17.14
N TYR A 143 -2.52 3.88 -16.48
CA TYR A 143 -1.52 3.06 -17.16
C TYR A 143 -2.04 1.68 -17.51
N LEU A 144 -2.97 1.10 -16.75
CA LEU A 144 -3.64 -0.12 -17.17
C LEU A 144 -4.41 0.07 -18.48
N MET A 145 -5.11 1.20 -18.62
CA MET A 145 -5.82 1.54 -19.86
C MET A 145 -4.87 1.82 -21.02
N GLN A 146 -3.81 2.60 -20.81
CA GLN A 146 -2.90 3.00 -21.90
C GLN A 146 -1.95 1.89 -22.33
N TYR A 147 -1.43 1.11 -21.37
CA TYR A 147 -0.40 0.12 -21.63
C TYR A 147 -1.00 -1.24 -22.00
N GLU A 148 -2.05 -1.68 -21.30
CA GLU A 148 -2.68 -2.97 -21.55
C GLU A 148 -3.98 -2.89 -22.37
N GLY A 149 -4.57 -1.70 -22.50
CA GLY A 149 -5.90 -1.59 -23.11
C GLY A 149 -6.98 -2.26 -22.26
N LYS A 150 -6.83 -2.27 -20.92
CA LYS A 150 -7.74 -2.91 -19.97
C LYS A 150 -8.09 -1.99 -18.81
N THR A 151 -9.12 -2.35 -18.06
CA THR A 151 -9.51 -1.71 -16.81
C THR A 151 -9.50 -2.75 -15.69
N PHE A 152 -9.71 -2.31 -14.44
CA PHE A 152 -9.83 -3.23 -13.31
C PHE A 152 -11.05 -4.15 -13.38
N GLU A 153 -12.05 -3.87 -14.23
CA GLU A 153 -13.13 -4.84 -14.52
C GLU A 153 -12.60 -6.10 -15.21
N GLN A 154 -11.47 -5.97 -15.92
CA GLN A 154 -10.80 -7.03 -16.67
C GLN A 154 -9.52 -7.50 -15.98
N TRP A 155 -9.39 -7.24 -14.67
CA TRP A 155 -8.12 -7.38 -13.96
C TRP A 155 -7.52 -8.79 -14.04
N ARG A 156 -8.33 -9.85 -14.10
CA ARG A 156 -7.80 -11.23 -14.20
C ARG A 156 -7.03 -11.50 -15.49
N ASP A 157 -7.29 -10.72 -16.53
CA ASP A 157 -6.61 -10.85 -17.81
C ASP A 157 -5.34 -10.00 -17.88
N THR A 158 -5.09 -9.12 -16.91
CA THR A 158 -3.99 -8.16 -16.95
C THR A 158 -2.64 -8.83 -16.72
N ASP A 159 -1.60 -8.30 -17.33
CA ASP A 159 -0.24 -8.73 -17.06
C ASP A 159 0.20 -8.28 -15.66
N TYR A 160 -0.28 -7.12 -15.19
CA TYR A 160 -0.17 -6.72 -13.78
C TYR A 160 -0.63 -7.82 -12.81
N ALA A 161 -1.86 -8.32 -12.94
CA ALA A 161 -2.39 -9.33 -12.03
C ALA A 161 -1.67 -10.68 -12.13
N LYS A 162 -1.14 -11.02 -13.31
CA LYS A 162 -0.31 -12.23 -13.50
C LYS A 162 1.02 -12.10 -12.76
N ILE A 163 1.73 -11.00 -12.97
CA ILE A 163 3.02 -10.73 -12.31
C ILE A 163 2.84 -10.68 -10.80
N ARG A 164 1.76 -10.04 -10.33
CA ARG A 164 1.40 -9.96 -8.92
C ARG A 164 0.95 -11.30 -8.31
N GLY A 165 0.72 -12.33 -9.13
CA GLY A 165 0.27 -13.65 -8.69
C GLY A 165 -1.20 -13.73 -8.26
N LEU A 166 -2.03 -12.77 -8.69
CA LEU A 166 -3.41 -12.62 -8.19
C LEU A 166 -4.47 -13.30 -9.06
N THR A 167 -4.14 -13.68 -10.30
CA THR A 167 -5.13 -14.17 -11.28
C THR A 167 -5.95 -15.37 -10.84
N GLN A 168 -5.38 -16.24 -10.00
CA GLN A 168 -6.05 -17.44 -9.47
C GLN A 168 -6.53 -17.28 -8.02
N ASP A 169 -6.21 -16.16 -7.37
CA ASP A 169 -6.69 -15.90 -6.02
C ASP A 169 -8.19 -15.55 -6.08
N LYS A 170 -9.00 -16.37 -5.41
CA LYS A 170 -10.46 -16.23 -5.35
C LYS A 170 -10.90 -15.16 -4.35
N ARG A 171 -10.01 -14.75 -3.45
CA ARG A 171 -10.24 -13.67 -2.49
C ARG A 171 -10.21 -12.33 -3.19
N VAL A 172 -9.34 -12.16 -4.20
CA VAL A 172 -9.20 -10.90 -4.94
C VAL A 172 -10.44 -10.61 -5.81
N ARG A 173 -10.94 -9.38 -5.73
CA ARG A 173 -12.14 -8.86 -6.43
C ARG A 173 -11.88 -7.47 -7.01
N ASN A 174 -12.81 -6.99 -7.83
CA ASN A 174 -12.87 -5.58 -8.29
C ASN A 174 -14.04 -4.84 -7.58
N ASP A 175 -14.39 -5.30 -6.39
CA ASP A 175 -15.39 -4.75 -5.51
C ASP A 175 -14.95 -5.01 -4.07
N TYR A 176 -15.65 -4.42 -3.12
CA TYR A 176 -15.35 -4.53 -1.68
C TYR A 176 -16.03 -5.72 -0.99
N SER A 177 -16.59 -6.69 -1.74
CA SER A 177 -17.36 -7.81 -1.15
C SER A 177 -16.53 -8.72 -0.25
N ASN A 178 -15.20 -8.75 -0.44
CA ASN A 178 -14.26 -9.51 0.37
C ASN A 178 -13.42 -8.60 1.30
N GLY A 179 -13.74 -7.32 1.42
CA GLY A 179 -12.94 -6.32 2.14
C GLY A 179 -12.00 -5.52 1.25
N HIS A 180 -11.59 -4.34 1.72
CA HIS A 180 -10.76 -3.38 0.99
C HIS A 180 -9.40 -3.97 0.62
N GLN A 181 -8.75 -4.66 1.56
CA GLN A 181 -7.49 -5.35 1.33
C GLN A 181 -7.52 -6.37 0.17
N TRP A 182 -8.67 -6.90 -0.20
CA TRP A 182 -8.82 -7.86 -1.30
C TRP A 182 -9.31 -7.24 -2.62
N ASN A 183 -9.50 -5.92 -2.67
CA ASN A 183 -9.83 -5.22 -3.89
C ASN A 183 -8.56 -4.95 -4.73
N ILE A 184 -8.59 -5.34 -6.01
CA ILE A 184 -7.47 -5.16 -6.94
C ILE A 184 -7.10 -3.69 -7.16
N THR A 185 -8.05 -2.76 -7.02
CA THR A 185 -7.79 -1.31 -7.14
C THR A 185 -7.00 -0.79 -5.95
N GLU A 186 -7.28 -1.30 -4.73
CA GLU A 186 -6.57 -0.98 -3.50
C GLU A 186 -5.16 -1.57 -3.51
N ILE A 187 -5.03 -2.85 -3.90
CA ILE A 187 -3.73 -3.50 -4.03
C ILE A 187 -2.83 -2.73 -5.01
N ALA A 188 -3.38 -2.28 -6.14
CA ALA A 188 -2.62 -1.49 -7.11
C ALA A 188 -2.21 -0.11 -6.57
N ALA A 189 -3.08 0.55 -5.79
CA ALA A 189 -2.74 1.83 -5.16
C ALA A 189 -1.65 1.68 -4.09
N GLU A 190 -1.70 0.64 -3.26
CA GLU A 190 -0.64 0.36 -2.28
C GLU A 190 0.68 -0.04 -2.96
N ASP A 191 0.62 -0.79 -4.07
CA ASP A 191 1.81 -1.07 -4.90
C ASP A 191 2.41 0.24 -5.45
N TYR A 192 1.57 1.20 -5.85
CA TYR A 192 2.02 2.53 -6.26
C TYR A 192 2.70 3.28 -5.11
N VAL A 193 2.11 3.30 -3.91
CA VAL A 193 2.74 3.94 -2.74
C VAL A 193 4.14 3.38 -2.52
N GLN A 194 4.29 2.06 -2.54
CA GLN A 194 5.58 1.40 -2.31
C GLN A 194 6.62 1.71 -3.39
N LEU A 195 6.22 1.70 -4.67
CA LEU A 195 7.14 1.79 -5.81
C LEU A 195 7.41 3.25 -6.24
N PHE A 196 6.43 4.12 -6.14
CA PHE A 196 6.38 5.45 -6.77
C PHE A 196 5.96 6.58 -5.81
N GLY A 197 5.47 6.23 -4.62
CA GLY A 197 5.08 7.20 -3.61
C GLY A 197 6.26 8.08 -3.13
N SER A 198 5.93 9.26 -2.63
CA SER A 198 6.90 10.23 -2.10
C SER A 198 7.65 9.71 -0.86
N LEU A 199 8.81 10.29 -0.57
CA LEU A 199 9.54 9.99 0.68
C LEU A 199 8.75 10.41 1.93
N THR A 200 7.93 11.45 1.85
CA THR A 200 7.07 11.88 2.95
C THR A 200 6.02 10.81 3.27
N ALA A 201 5.40 10.21 2.24
CA ALA A 201 4.43 9.11 2.39
C ALA A 201 5.07 7.84 2.98
N LYS A 202 6.38 7.65 2.75
CA LYS A 202 7.17 6.49 3.20
C LYS A 202 7.92 6.73 4.50
N LYS A 203 7.68 7.85 5.18
CA LYS A 203 8.45 8.24 6.37
C LYS A 203 8.27 7.18 7.49
N PRO A 204 9.38 6.65 8.05
CA PRO A 204 9.30 5.63 9.09
C PRO A 204 8.98 6.22 10.47
N THR A 205 8.45 5.39 11.35
CA THR A 205 8.33 5.62 12.79
C THR A 205 9.19 4.62 13.57
N TYR A 206 9.82 5.10 14.63
CA TYR A 206 10.71 4.29 15.46
C TYR A 206 9.97 3.73 16.66
N TYR A 207 10.15 2.43 16.88
CA TYR A 207 9.59 1.71 18.02
C TYR A 207 10.70 1.12 18.88
N ASP A 208 10.49 1.18 20.18
CA ASP A 208 11.38 0.62 21.19
C ASP A 208 10.81 -0.71 21.68
N ASP A 209 11.68 -1.71 21.81
CA ASP A 209 11.28 -2.98 22.40
C ASP A 209 11.05 -2.86 23.93
N ILE A 210 10.65 -3.94 24.59
CA ILE A 210 10.34 -3.89 26.03
C ILE A 210 11.55 -3.50 26.89
N VAL A 211 12.77 -3.84 26.48
CA VAL A 211 13.99 -3.50 27.22
C VAL A 211 14.25 -2.00 27.10
N GLU A 212 14.23 -1.48 25.87
CA GLU A 212 14.46 -0.06 25.61
C GLU A 212 13.37 0.83 26.23
N ARG A 213 12.11 0.40 26.19
CA ARG A 213 11.02 1.09 26.90
C ARG A 213 11.24 1.12 28.40
N ALA A 214 11.80 0.06 28.98
CA ALA A 214 12.12 0.02 30.40
C ALA A 214 13.23 0.99 30.78
N GLU A 215 14.31 1.00 29.99
CA GLU A 215 15.44 1.91 30.16
C GLU A 215 15.02 3.38 30.04
N LYS A 216 14.15 3.67 29.06
CA LYS A 216 13.60 5.02 28.83
C LYS A 216 12.44 5.39 29.76
N GLN A 217 12.01 4.48 30.62
CA GLN A 217 10.87 4.65 31.53
C GLN A 217 9.58 5.04 30.79
N THR A 218 9.27 4.33 29.71
CA THR A 218 8.09 4.53 28.85
C THR A 218 7.17 3.31 28.78
N LEU A 219 7.36 2.33 29.67
CA LEU A 219 6.55 1.09 29.73
C LEU A 219 5.06 1.34 30.01
N ASP A 220 4.73 2.43 30.69
CA ASP A 220 3.36 2.85 31.00
C ASP A 220 2.70 3.63 29.85
N LYS A 221 3.47 4.04 28.85
CA LYS A 221 2.94 4.74 27.68
C LYS A 221 2.31 3.74 26.73
N LYS A 222 1.09 4.03 26.31
CA LYS A 222 0.43 3.28 25.23
C LYS A 222 1.28 3.38 23.97
N LEU A 223 1.61 2.24 23.36
CA LEU A 223 2.17 2.19 22.03
C LEU A 223 1.11 2.72 21.05
N ASN A 224 1.35 3.90 20.51
CA ASN A 224 0.47 4.50 19.52
C ASN A 224 0.94 4.09 18.14
N TRP A 225 0.03 3.54 17.36
CA TRP A 225 0.23 3.26 15.95
C TRP A 225 -1.09 3.44 15.20
N ASN A 226 -1.00 3.64 13.90
CA ASN A 226 -2.14 3.62 12.99
C ASN A 226 -1.69 3.05 11.63
N ASN A 227 -2.64 2.75 10.76
CA ASN A 227 -2.41 2.21 9.42
C ASN A 227 -1.63 3.17 8.49
N ARG A 228 -1.41 4.44 8.86
CA ARG A 228 -0.62 5.37 8.05
C ARG A 228 0.89 5.16 8.20
N ILE A 229 1.33 4.49 9.27
CA ILE A 229 2.75 4.31 9.56
C ILE A 229 3.36 3.27 8.61
N TYR A 230 4.17 3.76 7.68
CA TYR A 230 4.63 2.99 6.52
C TYR A 230 5.49 1.77 6.88
N ASN A 231 6.45 1.91 7.80
CA ASN A 231 7.38 0.81 8.12
C ASN A 231 6.79 -0.28 9.03
N ILE A 232 5.52 -0.17 9.44
CA ILE A 232 4.80 -1.25 10.14
C ILE A 232 3.59 -1.75 9.35
N TYR A 233 3.00 -0.88 8.53
CA TYR A 233 1.81 -1.18 7.73
C TYR A 233 2.01 -0.73 6.28
N PRO A 234 3.01 -1.24 5.53
CA PRO A 234 3.33 -0.76 4.18
C PRO A 234 2.24 -0.99 3.13
N GLN A 235 1.29 -1.88 3.40
CA GLN A 235 0.09 -2.11 2.60
C GLN A 235 -1.03 -2.67 3.48
N GLU A 236 -2.28 -2.54 3.03
CA GLU A 236 -3.44 -3.05 3.78
C GLU A 236 -3.47 -4.58 3.85
N ASN A 237 -3.05 -5.26 2.77
CA ASN A 237 -3.15 -6.71 2.66
C ASN A 237 -1.85 -7.44 3.01
N MET A 238 -1.71 -7.86 4.26
CA MET A 238 -0.53 -8.60 4.72
C MET A 238 -0.53 -10.10 4.32
N ASN A 239 -1.58 -10.58 3.63
CA ASN A 239 -1.67 -11.96 3.14
C ASN A 239 -1.07 -12.15 1.73
N ILE A 240 -0.57 -11.07 1.12
CA ILE A 240 0.17 -11.11 -0.14
C ILE A 240 1.54 -10.46 0.08
N PRO A 241 2.59 -10.83 -0.68
CA PRO A 241 3.90 -10.20 -0.52
C PRO A 241 3.84 -8.69 -0.81
N LEU A 242 4.80 -7.92 -0.28
CA LEU A 242 4.94 -6.50 -0.62
C LEU A 242 5.30 -6.32 -2.10
N ALA A 243 5.04 -5.15 -2.68
CA ALA A 243 5.29 -4.87 -4.09
C ALA A 243 6.76 -5.14 -4.48
N ASN A 244 7.71 -4.72 -3.63
CA ASN A 244 9.14 -4.96 -3.87
C ASN A 244 9.59 -6.40 -3.65
N ASN A 245 8.79 -7.24 -2.98
CA ASN A 245 9.07 -8.68 -2.89
C ASN A 245 8.70 -9.42 -4.19
N ILE A 246 7.85 -8.83 -5.04
CA ILE A 246 7.40 -9.44 -6.29
C ILE A 246 8.37 -9.14 -7.42
N PHE A 247 8.99 -10.20 -7.93
CA PHE A 247 9.89 -10.11 -9.06
C PHE A 247 9.18 -9.56 -10.31
N HIS A 248 9.84 -8.68 -11.05
CA HIS A 248 9.34 -8.05 -12.28
C HIS A 248 8.17 -7.06 -12.13
N LEU A 249 7.62 -6.85 -10.94
CA LEU A 249 6.51 -5.91 -10.76
C LEU A 249 6.93 -4.45 -10.99
N ARG A 250 8.11 -4.07 -10.47
CA ARG A 250 8.68 -2.74 -10.70
C ARG A 250 8.95 -2.52 -12.19
N GLU A 251 9.63 -3.45 -12.84
CA GLU A 251 9.99 -3.36 -14.26
C GLU A 251 8.74 -3.30 -15.15
N TYR A 252 7.66 -3.99 -14.77
CA TYR A 252 6.37 -3.86 -15.43
C TYR A 252 5.87 -2.42 -15.38
N TRP A 253 5.83 -1.80 -14.20
CA TRP A 253 5.34 -0.43 -14.06
C TRP A 253 6.27 0.61 -14.71
N GLU A 254 7.58 0.45 -14.60
CA GLU A 254 8.56 1.31 -15.29
C GLU A 254 8.38 1.24 -16.81
N LYS A 255 8.12 0.05 -17.36
CA LYS A 255 7.85 -0.12 -18.79
C LYS A 255 6.51 0.49 -19.20
N ALA A 256 5.47 0.32 -18.39
CA ALA A 256 4.14 0.86 -18.65
C ALA A 256 4.14 2.39 -18.66
N THR A 257 4.89 2.98 -17.73
CA THR A 257 4.87 4.42 -17.46
C THR A 257 5.96 5.19 -18.21
N LYS A 258 7.04 4.49 -18.59
CA LYS A 258 8.31 5.06 -19.06
C LYS A 258 8.98 5.96 -18.01
N LEU A 259 8.47 5.98 -16.79
CA LEU A 259 9.13 6.59 -15.66
C LEU A 259 10.21 5.63 -15.20
N LYS A 260 11.42 6.16 -15.06
CA LYS A 260 12.44 5.47 -14.29
C LYS A 260 12.18 5.86 -12.84
N VAL A 261 11.79 4.91 -12.00
CA VAL A 261 12.05 5.09 -10.58
C VAL A 261 13.56 5.19 -10.46
N ASN A 262 14.09 6.13 -9.65
CA ASN A 262 15.53 6.42 -9.52
C ASN A 262 16.38 5.17 -9.79
N SER A 263 16.88 5.06 -11.02
CA SER A 263 17.15 3.78 -11.71
C SER A 263 18.44 3.08 -11.26
N GLY A 264 18.89 3.38 -10.05
CA GLY A 264 19.98 2.71 -9.37
C GLY A 264 19.46 1.68 -8.37
N ASN A 265 18.45 2.03 -7.58
CA ASN A 265 18.25 1.38 -6.29
C ASN A 265 17.42 0.11 -6.40
N GLN A 266 18.10 -1.03 -6.38
CA GLN A 266 17.43 -2.30 -6.13
C GLN A 266 16.84 -2.27 -4.71
N PRO A 267 15.63 -2.82 -4.51
CA PRO A 267 15.12 -2.94 -3.15
C PRO A 267 16.06 -3.82 -2.32
N PRO A 268 16.13 -3.61 -0.99
CA PRO A 268 16.95 -4.44 -0.12
C PRO A 268 16.59 -5.93 -0.22
N GLU A 269 17.55 -6.81 0.05
CA GLU A 269 17.29 -8.23 0.14
C GLU A 269 16.45 -8.59 1.37
N SER A 270 15.69 -9.68 1.27
CA SER A 270 14.94 -10.21 2.41
C SER A 270 15.88 -10.85 3.45
N VAL A 271 15.45 -10.94 4.71
CA VAL A 271 16.24 -11.49 5.82
C VAL A 271 15.62 -12.77 6.38
N ILE A 272 16.46 -13.58 7.03
CA ILE A 272 16.02 -14.76 7.78
C ILE A 272 15.88 -14.37 9.25
N VAL A 273 14.72 -14.64 9.82
CA VAL A 273 14.39 -14.36 11.22
C VAL A 273 14.48 -15.64 12.05
N GLY A 274 15.05 -15.53 13.25
CA GLY A 274 15.17 -16.63 14.19
C GLY A 274 14.83 -16.22 15.63
N LEU A 275 14.16 -17.12 16.35
CA LEU A 275 14.08 -17.10 17.80
C LEU A 275 15.37 -17.72 18.35
N THR A 276 16.33 -16.89 18.77
CA THR A 276 17.67 -17.35 19.13
C THR A 276 17.83 -17.66 20.61
N GLU A 277 16.99 -17.08 21.47
CA GLU A 277 17.05 -17.32 22.90
C GLU A 277 15.67 -17.26 23.57
N VAL A 278 15.48 -18.15 24.55
CA VAL A 278 14.33 -18.14 25.46
C VAL A 278 14.88 -18.21 26.89
N ARG A 279 14.67 -17.16 27.67
CA ARG A 279 15.10 -17.13 29.08
C ARG A 279 13.91 -17.28 30.00
N ASP A 280 13.97 -18.25 30.90
CA ASP A 280 13.05 -18.33 32.04
C ASP A 280 13.48 -17.33 33.12
N LEU A 281 12.61 -16.37 33.42
CA LEU A 281 12.84 -15.34 34.43
C LEU A 281 12.25 -15.72 35.80
N GLY A 282 11.65 -16.92 35.91
CA GLY A 282 10.85 -17.38 37.03
C GLY A 282 9.42 -16.83 37.00
N TYR A 283 8.58 -17.29 37.92
CA TYR A 283 7.18 -16.81 38.08
C TYR A 283 6.34 -16.90 36.79
N ASN A 284 6.56 -17.94 35.99
CA ASN A 284 5.94 -18.13 34.67
C ASN A 284 6.20 -16.96 33.70
N LYS A 285 7.31 -16.24 33.87
CA LYS A 285 7.73 -15.14 32.99
C LYS A 285 8.87 -15.61 32.10
N LYS A 286 8.71 -15.41 30.79
CA LYS A 286 9.72 -15.75 29.79
C LYS A 286 10.12 -14.50 29.00
N GLN A 287 11.41 -14.40 28.69
CA GLN A 287 11.95 -13.44 27.75
C GLN A 287 12.30 -14.18 26.46
N TYR A 288 11.95 -13.59 25.33
CA TYR A 288 12.25 -14.12 24.01
C TYR A 288 13.15 -13.13 23.27
N VAL A 289 14.17 -13.65 22.60
CA VAL A 289 15.11 -12.85 21.82
C VAL A 289 15.02 -13.27 20.36
N LEU A 290 14.63 -12.32 19.51
CA LEU A 290 14.65 -12.47 18.06
C LEU A 290 15.92 -11.85 17.50
N GLN A 291 16.54 -12.52 16.54
CA GLN A 291 17.64 -12.00 15.73
C GLN A 291 17.40 -12.32 14.25
N TRP A 292 18.06 -11.57 13.38
CA TRP A 292 17.95 -11.78 11.94
C TRP A 292 19.27 -11.52 11.22
N THR A 293 19.37 -12.06 10.01
CA THR A 293 20.50 -11.82 9.12
C THR A 293 20.52 -10.37 8.64
N LYS A 294 21.72 -9.85 8.39
CA LYS A 294 21.89 -8.56 7.71
C LYS A 294 21.34 -8.65 6.27
N SER A 295 20.56 -7.66 5.85
CA SER A 295 20.14 -7.51 4.45
C SER A 295 21.31 -6.98 3.62
N LEU A 296 21.34 -7.32 2.33
CA LEU A 296 22.24 -6.70 1.36
C LEU A 296 21.47 -5.66 0.56
N ASP A 297 22.06 -4.48 0.43
CA ASP A 297 21.62 -3.41 -0.46
C ASP A 297 22.88 -2.76 -1.03
N GLN A 298 22.97 -2.69 -2.36
CA GLN A 298 24.15 -2.15 -3.04
C GLN A 298 24.11 -0.63 -3.14
N ASP A 299 22.94 -0.04 -2.94
CA ASP A 299 22.64 1.35 -3.26
C ASP A 299 22.32 2.18 -2.01
N SER A 300 22.15 1.53 -0.84
CA SER A 300 21.87 2.20 0.43
C SER A 300 23.06 2.23 1.38
N SER A 301 23.22 3.36 2.07
CA SER A 301 24.25 3.56 3.10
C SER A 301 23.83 3.00 4.47
N GLU A 302 22.53 2.87 4.73
CA GLU A 302 21.99 2.37 5.99
C GLU A 302 20.56 1.84 5.82
N LEU A 303 20.32 0.62 6.25
CA LEU A 303 18.99 0.00 6.25
C LEU A 303 18.27 0.18 7.59
N LEU A 304 16.95 0.26 7.52
CA LEU A 304 16.05 0.25 8.66
C LEU A 304 15.31 -1.08 8.74
N TYR A 305 15.33 -1.71 9.91
CA TYR A 305 14.64 -2.96 10.19
C TYR A 305 13.54 -2.72 11.20
N THR A 306 12.30 -3.07 10.85
CA THR A 306 11.14 -2.94 11.75
C THR A 306 10.51 -4.30 12.00
N VAL A 307 10.52 -4.72 13.27
CA VAL A 307 9.93 -5.98 13.73
C VAL A 307 8.47 -5.73 14.08
N VAL A 308 7.58 -6.51 13.47
CA VAL A 308 6.13 -6.42 13.67
C VAL A 308 5.56 -7.81 13.92
N ALA A 309 4.65 -7.92 14.88
CA ALA A 309 3.88 -9.12 15.13
C ALA A 309 2.43 -8.96 14.68
N PHE A 310 1.87 -10.06 14.17
CA PHE A 310 0.46 -10.20 13.84
C PHE A 310 -0.15 -11.36 14.62
N ASP A 311 -1.41 -11.22 15.01
CA ASP A 311 -2.18 -12.38 15.45
C ASP A 311 -2.45 -13.35 14.30
N ASP A 312 -2.94 -14.55 14.64
CA ASP A 312 -3.19 -15.62 13.67
C ASP A 312 -4.20 -15.22 12.57
N LYS A 313 -5.00 -14.18 12.81
CA LYS A 313 -5.99 -13.66 11.86
C LYS A 313 -5.48 -12.42 11.10
N GLN A 314 -4.28 -11.93 11.42
CA GLN A 314 -3.72 -10.66 10.93
C GLN A 314 -4.63 -9.45 11.17
N GLN A 315 -5.45 -9.50 12.22
CA GLN A 315 -6.34 -8.42 12.66
C GLN A 315 -5.66 -7.49 13.66
N GLU A 316 -4.77 -8.03 14.49
CA GLU A 316 -3.99 -7.27 15.45
C GLU A 316 -2.56 -7.11 14.94
N LEU A 317 -2.14 -5.86 14.75
CA LEU A 317 -0.76 -5.49 14.43
C LEU A 317 -0.09 -4.93 15.68
N ILE A 318 1.14 -5.38 15.93
CA ILE A 318 1.90 -4.98 17.11
C ILE A 318 3.31 -4.57 16.67
N PRO A 319 3.62 -3.27 16.68
CA PRO A 319 4.97 -2.82 16.42
C PRO A 319 5.86 -3.18 17.62
N ILE A 320 6.98 -3.86 17.36
CA ILE A 320 7.88 -4.33 18.42
C ILE A 320 9.10 -3.43 18.51
N LYS A 321 9.83 -3.26 17.40
CA LYS A 321 11.10 -2.54 17.42
C LYS A 321 11.48 -2.02 16.04
N THR A 322 12.10 -0.85 16.00
CA THR A 322 12.78 -0.34 14.80
C THR A 322 14.25 -0.15 15.11
N VAL A 323 15.14 -0.76 14.32
CA VAL A 323 16.60 -0.61 14.45
C VAL A 323 17.23 -0.21 13.13
N ARG A 324 18.30 0.57 13.22
CA ARG A 324 19.19 0.83 12.10
C ARG A 324 20.19 -0.31 11.95
N GLU A 325 20.69 -0.49 10.72
CA GLU A 325 21.69 -1.50 10.40
C GLU A 325 22.98 -1.42 11.25
N SER A 326 23.33 -0.21 11.68
CA SER A 326 24.48 0.06 12.55
C SER A 326 24.29 -0.46 13.99
N GLN A 327 23.08 -0.85 14.37
CA GLN A 327 22.72 -1.35 15.71
C GLN A 327 22.68 -2.89 15.74
N GLU A 328 22.56 -3.47 16.94
CA GLU A 328 22.36 -4.91 17.08
C GLU A 328 21.02 -5.32 16.46
N LEU A 329 21.05 -6.21 15.46
CA LEU A 329 19.87 -6.73 14.75
C LEU A 329 19.11 -7.73 15.61
N LYS A 330 18.43 -7.19 16.63
CA LYS A 330 17.77 -7.93 17.69
C LYS A 330 16.56 -7.19 18.23
N ALA A 331 15.53 -7.96 18.59
CA ALA A 331 14.40 -7.48 19.37
C ALA A 331 14.16 -8.40 20.58
N VAL A 332 13.86 -7.79 21.73
CA VAL A 332 13.46 -8.52 22.94
C VAL A 332 11.97 -8.36 23.16
N LEU A 333 11.28 -9.45 23.44
CA LEU A 333 9.82 -9.46 23.66
C LEU A 333 9.42 -10.39 24.80
N GLY A 334 8.17 -10.28 25.23
CA GLY A 334 7.62 -11.04 26.34
C GLY A 334 7.90 -10.33 27.65
N SER A 335 8.71 -10.92 28.53
CA SER A 335 8.96 -10.34 29.86
C SER A 335 10.38 -9.85 30.06
N ILE A 336 10.53 -8.86 30.93
CA ILE A 336 11.80 -8.41 31.50
C ILE A 336 11.71 -8.42 33.03
N LYS A 337 12.88 -8.57 33.67
CA LYS A 337 13.05 -8.54 35.12
C LYS A 337 13.91 -7.35 35.49
N ILE A 338 13.38 -6.44 36.29
CA ILE A 338 14.12 -5.27 36.80
C ILE A 338 14.27 -5.44 38.32
N ILE A 339 15.51 -5.32 38.81
CA ILE A 339 15.81 -5.32 40.24
C ILE A 339 15.96 -3.86 40.67
N GLN A 340 15.00 -3.36 41.44
CA GLN A 340 15.00 -2.01 41.98
C GLN A 340 15.11 -2.07 43.50
N LYS A 341 16.30 -1.72 44.03
CA LYS A 341 16.62 -1.87 45.47
C LYS A 341 16.36 -3.31 45.92
N ASP A 342 15.38 -3.52 46.80
CA ASP A 342 15.01 -4.82 47.36
C ASP A 342 13.77 -5.44 46.70
N LYS A 343 13.31 -4.89 45.57
CA LYS A 343 12.13 -5.38 44.84
C LYS A 343 12.50 -5.91 43.47
N ILE A 344 11.93 -7.06 43.14
CA ILE A 344 11.93 -7.61 41.78
C ILE A 344 10.62 -7.19 41.12
N VAL A 345 10.71 -6.47 40.01
CA VAL A 345 9.56 -6.06 39.21
C VAL A 345 9.65 -6.74 37.85
N PHE A 346 8.54 -7.32 37.40
CA PHE A 346 8.42 -7.89 36.06
C PHE A 346 7.53 -6.99 35.22
N TYR A 347 7.96 -6.72 34.00
CA TYR A 347 7.11 -6.15 32.97
C TYR A 347 6.93 -7.18 31.88
N SER A 348 5.72 -7.28 31.35
CA SER A 348 5.37 -8.26 30.33
C SER A 348 4.57 -7.57 29.23
N ASP A 349 4.96 -7.81 27.98
CA ASP A 349 4.07 -7.64 26.85
C ASP A 349 2.97 -8.71 26.91
N THR A 350 1.71 -8.31 26.82
CA THR A 350 0.58 -9.25 26.94
C THR A 350 0.29 -10.01 25.65
N PHE A 351 0.87 -9.59 24.53
CA PHE A 351 0.59 -10.21 23.24
C PHE A 351 1.26 -11.58 23.04
N VAL A 352 2.21 -11.95 23.90
CA VAL A 352 2.89 -13.24 23.85
C VAL A 352 2.09 -14.37 24.51
N ASP A 353 0.85 -14.12 24.93
CA ASP A 353 -0.01 -15.14 25.54
C ASP A 353 -0.67 -16.06 24.50
N SER A 354 -0.54 -15.74 23.21
CA SER A 354 -0.99 -16.56 22.09
C SER A 354 -0.01 -16.50 20.93
N PRO A 355 -0.04 -17.50 20.01
CA PRO A 355 0.83 -17.49 18.84
C PRO A 355 0.78 -16.19 18.05
N LYS A 356 1.91 -15.83 17.44
CA LYS A 356 2.04 -14.66 16.56
C LYS A 356 2.85 -15.00 15.33
N THR A 357 2.51 -14.37 14.21
CA THR A 357 3.36 -14.33 13.02
C THR A 357 4.22 -13.07 13.08
N ILE A 358 5.53 -13.24 13.02
CA ILE A 358 6.50 -12.16 13.04
C ILE A 358 6.99 -11.87 11.62
N PHE A 359 7.01 -10.59 11.26
CA PHE A 359 7.68 -10.08 10.07
C PHE A 359 8.78 -9.09 10.47
N ILE A 360 9.82 -9.04 9.65
CA ILE A 360 10.77 -7.94 9.63
C ILE A 360 10.60 -7.20 8.32
N PHE A 361 10.22 -5.94 8.42
CA PHE A 361 10.24 -5.02 7.28
C PHE A 361 11.61 -4.36 7.18
N ILE A 362 12.21 -4.45 6.01
CA ILE A 362 13.53 -3.89 5.69
C ILE A 362 13.30 -2.75 4.71
N MET A 363 13.76 -1.56 5.08
CA MET A 363 13.53 -0.34 4.32
C MET A 363 14.84 0.39 4.09
N ASP A 364 15.08 0.83 2.85
CA ASP A 364 16.21 1.70 2.51
C ASP A 364 15.89 3.20 2.74
N GLU A 365 16.87 4.06 2.47
CA GLU A 365 16.73 5.52 2.61
C GLU A 365 15.78 6.15 1.55
N GLN A 366 15.47 5.42 0.47
CA GLN A 366 14.49 5.81 -0.55
C GLN A 366 13.07 5.31 -0.23
N GLY A 367 12.90 4.58 0.88
CA GLY A 367 11.63 4.01 1.30
C GLY A 367 11.21 2.77 0.51
N ASN A 368 12.10 2.15 -0.26
CA ASN A 368 11.84 0.82 -0.80
C ASN A 368 11.81 -0.15 0.37
N ILE A 369 10.69 -0.86 0.52
CA ILE A 369 10.43 -1.75 1.64
C ILE A 369 10.18 -3.17 1.14
N VAL A 370 10.84 -4.14 1.74
CA VAL A 370 10.58 -5.59 1.57
C VAL A 370 10.26 -6.20 2.92
N SER A 371 9.61 -7.37 2.92
CA SER A 371 9.41 -8.17 4.13
C SER A 371 10.34 -9.39 4.16
N SER A 372 10.64 -9.86 5.37
CA SER A 372 11.03 -11.24 5.63
C SER A 372 9.90 -12.21 5.29
N ASN A 373 10.19 -13.51 5.32
CA ASN A 373 9.14 -14.50 5.48
C ASN A 373 8.46 -14.33 6.85
N GLY A 374 7.17 -14.66 6.92
CA GLY A 374 6.44 -14.71 8.19
C GLY A 374 6.94 -15.88 9.02
N VAL A 375 7.33 -15.62 10.28
CA VAL A 375 7.73 -16.68 11.22
C VAL A 375 6.68 -16.81 12.28
N LYS A 376 5.97 -17.95 12.31
CA LYS A 376 4.99 -18.21 13.35
C LYS A 376 5.67 -18.74 14.60
N ILE A 377 5.44 -18.08 15.72
CA ILE A 377 6.00 -18.42 17.03
C ILE A 377 4.86 -18.78 17.97
N ASP A 378 4.89 -19.99 18.53
CA ASP A 378 4.06 -20.37 19.67
C ASP A 378 4.84 -20.08 20.96
N PHE A 379 4.46 -19.04 21.70
CA PHE A 379 5.13 -18.66 22.95
C PHE A 379 4.89 -19.65 24.10
N ASN A 380 3.86 -20.49 24.03
CA ASN A 380 3.63 -21.53 25.04
C ASN A 380 4.63 -22.69 24.86
N GLN A 381 4.95 -23.01 23.61
CA GLN A 381 5.96 -23.99 23.21
C GLN A 381 6.99 -23.30 22.30
N PRO A 382 7.92 -22.51 22.86
CA PRO A 382 8.69 -21.49 22.15
C PRO A 382 9.62 -22.10 21.11
N THR A 383 9.04 -22.32 19.94
CA THR A 383 9.59 -22.93 18.76
C THR A 383 9.00 -22.20 17.56
N ILE A 384 9.77 -22.15 16.47
CA ILE A 384 9.23 -21.74 15.19
C ILE A 384 8.37 -22.89 14.69
N VAL A 385 7.06 -22.66 14.62
CA VAL A 385 6.09 -23.71 14.26
C VAL A 385 5.84 -23.75 12.76
N ASP A 386 6.12 -22.64 12.05
CA ASP A 386 5.93 -22.55 10.61
C ASP A 386 6.75 -21.40 10.00
N TYR A 387 7.11 -21.57 8.73
CA TYR A 387 7.60 -20.51 7.86
C TYR A 387 6.56 -20.26 6.79
N ASP A 388 6.00 -19.05 6.78
CA ASP A 388 5.00 -18.68 5.78
C ASP A 388 5.62 -18.81 4.38
N GLU A 389 5.05 -19.68 3.54
CA GLU A 389 5.58 -20.02 2.19
C GLU A 389 5.49 -18.84 1.18
N LEU A 390 5.03 -17.67 1.63
CA LEU A 390 4.82 -16.44 0.85
C LEU A 390 6.05 -15.98 0.05
N ILE A 391 7.26 -16.49 0.32
CA ILE A 391 8.49 -16.20 -0.44
C ILE A 391 9.09 -17.47 -1.09
N ASN A 392 8.27 -18.39 -1.61
CA ASN A 392 8.75 -19.40 -2.56
C ASN A 392 8.60 -18.98 -4.04
N GLN A 393 8.00 -17.82 -4.35
CA GLN A 393 7.89 -17.37 -5.75
C GLN A 393 9.24 -17.14 -6.42
N LYS A 394 10.29 -16.67 -5.71
CA LYS A 394 11.64 -16.52 -6.31
C LYS A 394 12.25 -17.88 -6.65
N LYS A 395 11.96 -18.92 -5.86
CA LYS A 395 12.46 -20.29 -6.07
C LYS A 395 11.65 -21.04 -7.14
N ILE A 396 10.33 -20.95 -7.09
CA ILE A 396 9.40 -21.50 -8.09
C ILE A 396 9.64 -20.83 -9.44
N PHE A 397 9.82 -19.51 -9.49
CA PHE A 397 10.09 -18.79 -10.74
C PHE A 397 11.48 -19.10 -11.29
N LEU A 398 12.53 -19.27 -10.47
CA LEU A 398 13.83 -19.73 -10.97
C LEU A 398 13.78 -21.17 -11.53
N GLN A 399 12.93 -22.02 -10.95
CA GLN A 399 12.70 -23.38 -11.40
C GLN A 399 11.87 -23.40 -12.71
N GLU A 400 10.79 -22.62 -12.78
CA GLU A 400 9.98 -22.39 -13.98
C GLU A 400 10.74 -21.66 -15.10
N LYS A 401 11.71 -20.78 -14.81
CA LYS A 401 12.52 -20.10 -15.83
C LYS A 401 13.50 -21.05 -16.50
N SER A 402 13.93 -22.12 -15.83
CA SER A 402 14.73 -23.18 -16.48
C SER A 402 13.91 -23.95 -17.53
N GLU A 403 12.59 -24.05 -17.32
CA GLU A 403 11.67 -24.76 -18.23
C GLU A 403 11.04 -23.82 -19.28
N ASN A 404 10.69 -22.58 -18.90
CA ASN A 404 9.99 -21.59 -19.75
C ASN A 404 10.91 -20.67 -20.57
N ALA A 405 12.21 -20.53 -20.22
CA ALA A 405 13.14 -19.78 -21.07
C ALA A 405 13.31 -20.44 -22.46
N LEU A 406 13.10 -21.77 -22.55
CA LEU A 406 13.06 -22.49 -23.82
C LEU A 406 11.84 -22.08 -24.67
N ASP A 407 10.69 -21.84 -24.06
CA ASP A 407 9.42 -21.53 -24.74
C ASP A 407 9.26 -20.05 -25.11
N PHE A 408 9.76 -19.12 -24.28
CA PHE A 408 9.73 -17.69 -24.59
C PHE A 408 10.61 -17.33 -25.78
N MET A 409 11.77 -18.00 -25.92
CA MET A 409 12.64 -17.84 -27.09
C MET A 409 12.00 -18.39 -28.38
N ASN A 410 11.19 -19.45 -28.28
CA ASN A 410 10.46 -20.00 -29.43
C ASN A 410 9.30 -19.10 -29.88
N THR A 411 8.55 -18.52 -28.94
CA THR A 411 7.40 -17.63 -29.25
C THR A 411 7.81 -16.26 -29.81
N GLU A 412 8.94 -15.68 -29.39
CA GLU A 412 9.47 -14.48 -30.05
C GLU A 412 9.93 -14.75 -31.48
N LYS A 413 10.56 -15.91 -31.72
CA LYS A 413 10.99 -16.33 -33.06
C LYS A 413 9.80 -16.57 -33.98
N GLU A 414 8.70 -17.13 -33.46
CA GLU A 414 7.43 -17.27 -34.18
C GLU A 414 6.72 -15.92 -34.44
N LYS A 415 6.65 -15.03 -33.44
CA LYS A 415 6.06 -13.69 -33.62
C LYS A 415 6.81 -12.86 -34.66
N LYS A 416 8.15 -12.92 -34.65
CA LYS A 416 9.00 -12.25 -35.64
C LYS A 416 8.80 -12.84 -37.04
N SER A 417 8.66 -14.16 -37.14
CA SER A 417 8.39 -14.87 -38.41
C SER A 417 7.00 -14.53 -38.97
N LYS A 418 5.95 -14.48 -38.13
CA LYS A 418 4.60 -14.05 -38.54
C LYS A 418 4.56 -12.59 -39.00
N LYS A 419 5.31 -11.69 -38.35
CA LYS A 419 5.39 -10.28 -38.74
C LYS A 419 6.10 -10.08 -40.10
N ILE A 420 7.07 -10.93 -40.43
CA ILE A 420 7.73 -10.97 -41.75
C ILE A 420 6.77 -11.53 -42.80
N LEU A 421 6.05 -12.63 -42.50
CA LEU A 421 5.09 -13.23 -43.43
C LEU A 421 3.95 -12.27 -43.81
N ILE A 422 3.43 -11.51 -42.84
CA ILE A 422 2.39 -10.48 -43.09
C ILE A 422 2.92 -9.35 -43.97
N LYS A 423 4.17 -8.91 -43.78
CA LYS A 423 4.80 -7.91 -44.66
C LYS A 423 4.98 -8.43 -46.09
N ILE A 424 5.36 -9.69 -46.26
CA ILE A 424 5.48 -10.32 -47.58
C ILE A 424 4.11 -10.40 -48.23
N LEU A 425 3.08 -10.90 -47.54
CA LEU A 425 1.72 -11.00 -48.07
C LEU A 425 1.14 -9.65 -48.50
N ASN A 426 1.33 -8.60 -47.72
CA ASN A 426 0.89 -7.25 -48.08
C ASN A 426 1.66 -6.71 -49.29
N PHE A 427 2.97 -6.95 -49.37
CA PHE A 427 3.77 -6.55 -50.52
C PHE A 427 3.32 -7.28 -51.81
N THR A 428 3.03 -8.59 -51.75
CA THR A 428 2.55 -9.33 -52.92
C THR A 428 1.15 -8.87 -53.35
N ARG A 429 0.28 -8.51 -52.40
CA ARG A 429 -1.03 -7.93 -52.70
C ARG A 429 -0.91 -6.59 -53.42
N ASP A 430 -0.08 -5.69 -52.92
CA ASP A 430 0.17 -4.39 -53.52
C ASP A 430 0.85 -4.49 -54.91
N LEU A 431 1.56 -5.59 -55.18
CA LEU A 431 2.16 -5.88 -56.49
C LEU A 431 1.11 -6.37 -57.49
N LEU A 432 0.17 -7.21 -57.04
CA LEU A 432 -0.93 -7.73 -57.87
C LEU A 432 -1.97 -6.64 -58.21
N GLU A 433 -2.24 -5.72 -57.28
CA GLU A 433 -3.12 -4.55 -57.51
C GLU A 433 -2.54 -3.53 -58.50
N LYS A 434 -1.28 -3.68 -58.94
CA LYS A 434 -0.61 -2.82 -59.93
C LYS A 434 -0.46 -3.47 -61.31
N ILE A 435 -0.94 -4.71 -61.47
CA ILE A 435 -0.83 -5.48 -62.73
C ILE A 435 -2.18 -5.52 -63.49
N ASP A 436 -3.26 -4.99 -62.91
CA ASP A 436 -4.46 -4.52 -63.62
C ASP A 436 -4.40 -3.01 -63.85
#